data_AF-A0A177H6X1-F1
#
_entry.id   AF-A0A177H6X1-F1
#
_cell.length_a   1.000
_cell.length_b   1.000
_cell.length_c   1.000
_cell.angle_alpha   90.00
_cell.angle_beta   90.00
_cell.angle_gamma   90.00
#
_symmetry.space_group_name_H-M   'P 1'
#
loop_
_entity.id
_entity.type
_entity.pdbx_description
1 polymer ?
#
loop_
_entity_poly.entity_id
_entity_poly.type
_entity_poly.pdbx_seq_one_letter_code
_entity_poly.pdbx_strand_id
1 'polypeptide(L)'
;MTYAATDACINCKYQDCIDCGVCELECPVDAIKPDIIPDAKKWIVLNQRLAEKWPNNNEQGAPLPDAHQLADKPDKLALLREAPAA
;
A
#
# COMPACT_ATOMS: atom_id res chain seq x y z
N MET A 1 6.79 10.00 -7.22
CA MET A 1 7.04 9.98 -5.74
C MET A 1 5.72 10.16 -4.98
N THR A 2 4.81 9.19 -5.00
CA THR A 2 3.63 9.14 -4.10
C THR A 2 2.73 7.99 -4.54
N TYR A 3 2.69 6.88 -3.80
CA TYR A 3 1.75 5.81 -4.10
C TYR A 3 1.03 5.40 -2.83
N ALA A 4 -0.23 5.85 -2.72
CA ALA A 4 -1.18 5.42 -1.71
C ALA A 4 -1.63 3.99 -2.05
N ALA A 5 -1.50 3.10 -1.07
CA ALA A 5 -2.05 1.76 -1.10
C ALA A 5 -3.58 1.84 -1.08
N THR A 6 -4.23 1.34 -2.13
CA THR A 6 -5.64 0.94 -2.06
C THR A 6 -5.73 -0.45 -1.43
N ASP A 7 -6.93 -0.89 -1.04
CA ASP A 7 -7.19 -2.10 -0.24
C ASP A 7 -6.57 -3.41 -0.81
N ALA A 8 -6.09 -3.40 -2.06
CA ALA A 8 -5.38 -4.52 -2.69
C ALA A 8 -3.84 -4.50 -2.51
N CYS A 9 -3.24 -3.43 -1.97
CA CYS A 9 -1.78 -3.28 -1.81
C CYS A 9 -1.27 -3.51 -0.38
N ILE A 10 -2.14 -3.77 0.60
CA ILE A 10 -1.74 -4.05 1.99
C ILE A 10 -1.66 -5.56 2.20
N ASN A 11 -0.68 -6.20 1.55
CA ASN A 11 -0.34 -7.61 1.79
C ASN A 11 0.57 -7.78 3.03
N CYS A 12 0.86 -6.69 3.75
CA CYS A 12 1.57 -6.76 5.01
C CYS A 12 0.80 -5.92 5.99
N LYS A 13 0.08 -6.56 6.92
CA LYS A 13 -0.09 -5.95 8.23
C LYS A 13 1.33 -5.63 8.68
N TYR A 14 1.71 -4.35 8.73
CA TYR A 14 3.11 -3.95 8.98
C TYR A 14 3.69 -4.65 10.22
N GLN A 15 2.84 -4.95 11.21
CA GLN A 15 3.20 -5.68 12.43
C GLN A 15 3.70 -7.12 12.21
N ASP A 16 3.31 -7.78 11.11
CA ASP A 16 3.69 -9.16 10.78
C ASP A 16 4.72 -9.23 9.63
N CYS A 17 5.25 -8.08 9.17
CA CYS A 17 6.28 -8.01 8.14
C CYS A 17 7.60 -8.61 8.66
N ILE A 18 8.24 -9.46 7.85
CA ILE A 18 9.53 -10.11 8.16
C ILE A 18 10.68 -9.65 7.24
N ASP A 19 10.47 -8.55 6.50
CA ASP A 19 11.44 -7.94 5.59
C ASP A 19 12.03 -8.91 4.55
N CYS A 20 11.19 -9.79 3.98
CA CYS A 20 11.63 -10.76 2.97
C CYS A 20 11.79 -10.18 1.55
N GLY A 21 11.27 -8.97 1.28
CA GLY A 21 11.41 -8.25 0.02
C GLY A 21 10.64 -8.80 -1.20
N VAL A 22 9.91 -9.93 -1.06
CA VAL A 22 9.19 -10.55 -2.18
C VAL A 22 8.13 -9.62 -2.77
N CYS A 23 7.40 -8.91 -1.91
CA CYS A 23 6.33 -8.01 -2.34
C CYS A 23 6.83 -6.78 -3.12
N GLU A 24 8.09 -6.39 -2.97
CA GLU A 24 8.68 -5.26 -3.70
C GLU A 24 8.73 -5.53 -5.21
N LEU A 25 9.08 -6.76 -5.60
CA LEU A 25 9.24 -7.15 -7.00
C LEU A 25 7.90 -7.47 -7.68
N GLU A 26 6.90 -7.88 -6.91
CA GLU A 26 5.58 -8.24 -7.43
C GLU A 26 4.68 -7.02 -7.70
N CYS A 27 5.02 -5.84 -7.16
CA CYS A 27 4.22 -4.64 -7.33
C CYS A 27 4.40 -4.02 -8.74
N PRO A 28 3.38 -4.00 -9.62
CA PRO A 28 3.54 -3.53 -11.00
C PRO A 28 3.84 -2.04 -11.14
N VAL A 29 3.51 -1.25 -10.11
CA VAL A 29 3.71 0.20 -10.06
C VAL A 29 4.86 0.59 -9.10
N ASP A 30 5.61 -0.39 -8.60
CA ASP A 30 6.78 -0.18 -7.76
C ASP A 30 6.49 0.70 -6.52
N ALA A 31 5.32 0.48 -5.90
CA ALA A 31 4.84 1.26 -4.76
C ALA A 31 5.36 0.76 -3.41
N ILE A 32 5.77 -0.51 -3.32
CA ILE A 32 6.28 -1.12 -2.09
C ILE A 32 7.78 -0.84 -2.02
N LYS A 33 8.23 -0.26 -0.91
CA LYS A 33 9.61 0.17 -0.68
C LYS A 33 10.06 -0.17 0.73
N PRO A 34 11.37 -0.40 0.94
CA PRO A 34 11.91 -0.64 2.27
C PRO A 34 11.83 0.61 3.15
N ASP A 35 11.83 0.42 4.47
CA ASP A 35 11.65 1.47 5.47
C ASP A 35 12.89 2.37 5.67
N ILE A 36 14.01 2.03 5.04
CA ILE A 36 15.27 2.77 5.10
C ILE A 36 15.39 3.92 4.09
N ILE A 37 14.39 4.15 3.23
CA ILE A 37 14.45 5.24 2.26
C ILE A 37 14.23 6.61 2.95
N PRO A 38 14.84 7.71 2.46
CA PRO A 38 14.79 9.03 3.12
C PRO A 38 13.38 9.56 3.44
N ASP A 39 12.38 9.19 2.62
CA ASP A 39 10.99 9.64 2.75
C ASP A 39 10.03 8.57 3.33
N ALA A 40 10.56 7.49 3.90
CA ALA A 40 9.76 6.36 4.41
C ALA A 40 8.90 6.74 5.61
N LYS A 41 9.39 7.64 6.47
CA LYS A 41 8.82 7.92 7.80
C LYS A 41 7.31 8.21 7.78
N LYS A 42 6.84 9.01 6.81
CA LYS A 42 5.41 9.34 6.71
C LYS A 42 4.55 8.12 6.35
N TRP A 43 5.08 7.23 5.52
CA TRP A 43 4.39 6.02 5.07
C TRP A 43 4.40 4.94 6.14
N ILE A 44 5.48 4.80 6.89
CA ILE A 44 5.58 3.89 8.03
C ILE A 44 4.45 4.18 9.04
N VAL A 45 4.31 5.44 9.46
CA VAL A 45 3.27 5.85 10.41
C VAL A 45 1.86 5.63 9.84
N LEU A 46 1.66 5.93 8.55
CA LEU A 46 0.37 5.71 7.89
C LEU A 46 0.01 4.22 7.83
N ASN A 47 0.94 3.37 7.42
CA ASN A 47 0.74 1.93 7.25
C ASN A 47 0.50 1.25 8.58
N GLN A 48 1.24 1.60 9.64
CA GLN A 48 1.00 1.09 11.00
C GLN A 48 -0.43 1.39 11.47
N ARG A 49 -0.88 2.65 11.30
CA ARG A 49 -2.21 3.10 11.70
C ARG A 49 -3.34 2.41 10.93
N LEU A 50 -3.17 2.17 9.64
CA LEU A 50 -4.21 1.54 8.80
C LEU A 50 -4.22 0.02 8.97
N ALA A 51 -3.06 -0.61 9.20
CA ALA A 51 -2.94 -2.04 9.47
C ALA A 51 -3.66 -2.49 10.76
N GLU A 52 -3.89 -1.59 11.72
CA GLU A 52 -4.71 -1.85 12.90
C GLU A 52 -6.22 -1.79 12.63
N LYS A 53 -6.64 -1.03 11.60
CA LYS A 53 -8.05 -0.75 11.30
C LYS A 53 -8.61 -1.63 10.20
N TRP A 54 -7.81 -1.97 9.20
CA TRP A 54 -8.26 -2.71 8.03
C TRP A 54 -8.25 -4.22 8.27
N PRO A 55 -9.20 -4.96 7.69
CA PRO A 55 -9.19 -6.42 7.75
C PRO A 55 -7.97 -6.99 7.05
N ASN A 56 -7.54 -8.19 7.44
CA ASN A 56 -6.45 -8.88 6.77
C ASN A 56 -6.90 -9.37 5.38
N ASN A 57 -6.06 -9.18 4.37
CA ASN A 57 -6.30 -9.63 3.01
C ASN A 57 -5.29 -10.72 2.63
N ASN A 58 -5.78 -11.96 2.45
CA ASN A 58 -4.95 -13.11 2.10
C ASN A 58 -5.26 -13.67 0.70
N GLU A 59 -6.08 -12.98 -0.08
CA GLU A 59 -6.53 -13.43 -1.40
C GLU A 59 -6.21 -12.41 -2.48
N GLN A 60 -5.78 -12.88 -3.65
CA GLN A 60 -5.53 -12.00 -4.78
C GLN A 60 -6.86 -11.58 -5.42
N GLY A 61 -7.18 -10.29 -5.31
CA GLY A 61 -8.29 -9.67 -6.02
C GLY A 61 -7.95 -9.22 -7.45
N ALA A 62 -8.97 -8.83 -8.21
CA ALA A 62 -8.77 -8.14 -9.47
C ALA A 62 -8.28 -6.69 -9.21
N PRO A 63 -7.38 -6.14 -10.05
CA PRO A 63 -7.05 -4.72 -10.02
C PRO A 63 -8.31 -3.86 -10.18
N LEU A 64 -8.28 -2.64 -9.62
CA LEU A 64 -9.36 -1.69 -9.81
C LEU A 64 -9.56 -1.37 -11.31
N PRO A 65 -10.80 -1.11 -11.77
CA PRO A 65 -11.06 -0.78 -13.19
C PRO A 65 -10.25 0.39 -13.73
N ASP A 66 -9.90 1.34 -12.88
CA ASP A 66 -9.12 2.54 -13.16
C ASP A 66 -7.66 2.46 -12.69
N ALA A 67 -7.16 1.27 -12.34
CA ALA A 67 -5.82 1.07 -11.79
C ALA A 67 -4.71 1.66 -12.67
N HIS A 68 -4.79 1.49 -13.99
CA HIS A 68 -3.81 2.07 -14.92
C HIS A 68 -3.82 3.60 -14.90
N GLN A 69 -5.00 4.22 -14.82
CA GLN A 69 -5.10 5.69 -14.76
C GLN A 69 -4.61 6.23 -13.42
N LEU A 70 -4.82 5.47 -12.34
CA LEU A 70 -4.32 5.82 -11.02
C LEU A 70 -2.81 5.61 -10.93
N ALA A 71 -2.21 4.69 -11.69
CA ALA A 71 -0.75 4.45 -11.64
C ALA A 71 0.06 5.74 -11.88
N ASP A 72 -0.36 6.55 -12.85
CA ASP A 72 0.39 7.74 -13.26
C ASP A 72 -0.02 9.03 -12.53
N LYS A 73 -1.07 8.99 -11.70
CA LYS A 73 -1.54 10.19 -10.98
C LYS A 73 -0.61 10.55 -9.82
N PRO A 74 -0.13 11.80 -9.74
CA PRO A 74 0.58 12.29 -8.57
C PRO A 74 -0.38 12.52 -7.40
N ASP A 75 0.17 12.59 -6.18
CA ASP A 75 -0.52 13.02 -4.96
C ASP A 75 -1.83 12.26 -4.64
N LYS A 76 -1.81 10.95 -4.86
CA LYS A 76 -2.95 10.06 -4.54
C LYS A 76 -3.29 9.95 -3.06
N LEU A 77 -2.46 10.49 -2.17
CA LEU A 77 -2.73 10.46 -0.74
C LEU A 77 -4.03 11.20 -0.39
N ALA A 78 -4.37 12.26 -1.14
CA ALA A 78 -5.64 12.98 -0.98
C ALA A 78 -6.88 12.13 -1.34
N LEU A 79 -6.70 11.06 -2.12
CA LEU A 79 -7.77 10.15 -2.52
C LEU A 79 -7.92 8.94 -1.58
N LEU A 80 -7.04 8.83 -0.58
CA LEU A 80 -7.05 7.71 0.37
C LEU A 80 -8.34 7.73 1.20
N ARG A 81 -9.02 6.58 1.22
CA ARG A 81 -10.17 6.35 2.11
C ARG A 81 -9.67 5.64 3.36
N GLU A 82 -9.86 6.22 4.54
CA GLU A 82 -9.39 5.58 5.78
C GLU A 82 -10.29 4.45 6.29
N ALA A 83 -11.56 4.44 5.87
CA ALA A 83 -12.47 3.35 6.14
C ALA A 83 -12.22 2.22 5.14
N PRO A 84 -12.18 0.94 5.58
CA PRO A 84 -12.05 -0.19 4.67
C PRO A 84 -13.20 -0.18 3.67
N ALA A 85 -12.92 -0.56 2.42
CA ALA A 85 -13.99 -0.86 1.48
C ALA A 85 -14.86 -2.00 2.03
N ALA A 86 -16.18 -1.79 2.02
CA ALA A 86 -17.17 -2.80 2.41
C ALA A 86 -17.34 -3.86 1.31
#